data_AF-A0A7S1AM28-F1
#
_entry.id   AF-A0A7S1AM28-F1
#
_cell.length_a   1.000
_cell.length_b   1.000
_cell.length_c   1.000
_cell.angle_alpha   90.00
_cell.angle_beta   90.00
_cell.angle_gamma   90.00
#
_symmetry.space_group_name_H-M   'P 1'
#
loop_
_entity.id
_entity.type
_entity.pdbx_description
1 polymer ?
#
loop_
_entity_poly.entity_id
_entity_poly.type
_entity_poly.pdbx_seq_one_letter_code
_entity_poly.pdbx_strand_id
1 'polypeptide(L)'
;SFEEKLFTSPNGATDNQNDYPIRVVLSSFYWGDNGVQGIPDGKSSCDQCEVNCDSCQGLAFVQAHDSSSTGYDQGSGQYTRAHRDSAVVNAMRSWVGLGEMQTAPVSAEVVV
;
A
#
# COMPACT_ATOMS: atom_id res chain seq x y z
N SER A 1 -7.22 9.20 7.86
CA SER A 1 -6.16 9.13 6.82
C SER A 1 -6.69 9.58 5.46
N PHE A 2 -5.85 9.71 4.41
CA PHE A 2 -6.34 10.04 3.05
C PHE A 2 -7.26 8.94 2.51
N GLU A 3 -6.95 7.70 2.88
CA GLU A 3 -7.60 6.47 2.50
C GLU A 3 -8.98 6.36 3.14
N GLU A 4 -9.10 6.60 4.45
CA GLU A 4 -10.40 6.69 5.11
C GLU A 4 -11.27 7.77 4.44
N LYS A 5 -10.68 8.90 4.06
CA LYS A 5 -11.40 9.96 3.33
C LYS A 5 -11.88 9.49 1.96
N LEU A 6 -11.11 8.65 1.25
CA LEU A 6 -11.53 8.05 -0.03
C LEU A 6 -12.85 7.26 0.11
N PHE A 7 -13.06 6.62 1.27
CA PHE A 7 -14.23 5.78 1.52
C PHE A 7 -15.36 6.44 2.30
N THR A 8 -15.10 7.55 2.99
CA THR A 8 -16.10 8.27 3.81
C THR A 8 -16.58 9.58 3.21
N SER A 9 -15.69 10.34 2.56
CA SER A 9 -16.00 11.67 2.00
C SER A 9 -14.99 12.05 0.91
N PRO A 10 -14.95 11.33 -0.22
CA PRO A 10 -13.98 11.58 -1.29
C PRO A 10 -14.19 12.98 -1.89
N ASN A 11 -13.11 13.60 -2.34
CA ASN A 11 -13.19 14.90 -2.99
C ASN A 11 -14.03 14.79 -4.27
N GLY A 12 -14.99 15.70 -4.44
CA GLY A 12 -15.87 15.73 -5.60
C GLY A 12 -17.13 14.86 -5.47
N ALA A 13 -17.29 14.08 -4.40
CA ALA A 13 -18.58 13.48 -4.03
C ALA A 13 -19.34 14.43 -3.10
N THR A 14 -20.64 14.58 -3.33
CA THR A 14 -21.59 15.31 -2.47
C THR A 14 -22.38 14.33 -1.59
N ASP A 15 -22.65 13.13 -2.09
CA ASP A 15 -23.34 12.06 -1.39
C ASP A 15 -22.53 10.76 -1.47
N ASN A 16 -21.91 10.35 -0.36
CA ASN A 16 -21.04 9.17 -0.36
C ASN A 16 -21.78 7.84 -0.63
N GLN A 17 -23.11 7.81 -0.45
CA GLN A 17 -23.95 6.62 -0.67
C GLN A 17 -24.43 6.51 -2.12
N ASN A 18 -24.63 7.65 -2.78
CA ASN A 18 -25.25 7.71 -4.11
C ASN A 18 -24.27 8.15 -5.22
N ASP A 19 -23.18 8.82 -4.85
CA ASP A 19 -22.09 9.09 -5.77
C ASP A 19 -21.15 7.87 -5.78
N TYR A 20 -21.00 7.29 -6.97
CA TYR A 20 -20.11 6.16 -7.24
C TYR A 20 -18.85 6.62 -7.98
N PRO A 21 -18.02 7.53 -7.42
CA PRO A 21 -16.74 7.83 -8.04
C PRO A 21 -15.90 6.55 -8.05
N ILE A 22 -15.03 6.41 -9.05
CA ILE A 22 -14.08 5.31 -9.08
C ILE A 22 -13.13 5.45 -7.88
N ARG A 23 -13.14 4.46 -6.97
CA ARG A 23 -12.29 4.40 -5.78
C ARG A 23 -11.28 3.27 -5.97
N VAL A 24 -10.03 3.61 -6.23
CA VAL A 24 -8.97 2.61 -6.45
C VAL A 24 -7.93 2.71 -5.36
N VAL A 25 -7.69 1.59 -4.70
CA VAL A 25 -6.50 1.38 -3.86
C VAL A 25 -5.59 0.48 -4.67
N LEU A 26 -4.57 1.06 -5.30
CA LEU A 26 -3.54 0.30 -5.99
C LEU A 26 -2.38 0.05 -5.03
N SER A 27 -1.99 -1.21 -4.89
CA SER A 27 -0.64 -1.55 -4.45
C SER A 27 0.34 -1.16 -5.56
N SER A 28 1.29 -0.30 -5.21
CA SER A 28 2.30 0.32 -6.06
C SER A 28 3.62 0.33 -5.27
N PHE A 29 4.56 1.18 -5.66
CA PHE A 29 5.78 1.48 -4.92
C PHE A 29 6.06 2.97 -5.04
N TYR A 30 6.80 3.51 -4.09
CA TYR A 30 7.34 4.86 -4.17
C TYR A 30 8.55 4.88 -5.09
N TRP A 31 8.67 5.95 -5.87
CA TRP A 31 9.90 6.23 -6.60
C TRP A 31 11.08 6.37 -5.63
N GLY A 32 12.28 6.08 -6.13
CA GLY A 32 13.50 6.30 -5.37
C GLY A 32 13.89 7.78 -5.33
N ASP A 33 14.88 8.09 -4.49
CA ASP A 33 15.39 9.44 -4.33
C ASP A 33 16.02 9.91 -5.63
N ASN A 34 16.08 11.23 -5.83
CA ASN A 34 16.69 11.84 -7.02
C ASN A 34 16.07 11.36 -8.35
N GLY A 35 14.79 10.97 -8.33
CA GLY A 35 14.05 10.58 -9.51
C GLY A 35 14.36 9.16 -10.00
N VAL A 36 14.93 8.30 -9.16
CA VAL A 36 15.22 6.90 -9.53
C VAL A 36 13.93 6.15 -9.82
N GLN A 37 13.89 5.55 -11.02
CA GLN A 37 12.70 4.95 -11.62
C GLN A 37 12.67 3.41 -11.65
N GLY A 38 12.94 2.77 -10.52
CA GLY A 38 13.01 1.31 -10.41
C GLY A 38 11.83 0.66 -9.69
N ILE A 39 11.69 -0.65 -9.87
CA ILE A 39 10.83 -1.49 -9.03
C ILE A 39 11.70 -2.07 -7.91
N PRO A 40 11.30 -2.02 -6.64
CA PRO A 40 12.08 -2.56 -5.51
C PRO A 40 12.01 -4.09 -5.40
N ASP A 41 12.05 -4.79 -6.53
CA ASP A 41 12.05 -6.25 -6.65
C ASP A 41 13.47 -6.85 -6.71
N GLY A 42 14.50 -6.01 -6.58
CA GLY A 42 15.91 -6.39 -6.66
C GLY A 42 16.46 -6.50 -8.09
N LYS A 43 15.61 -6.52 -9.12
CA LYS A 43 16.05 -6.56 -10.53
C LYS A 43 16.43 -5.18 -11.05
N SER A 44 15.91 -4.14 -10.41
CA SER A 44 16.32 -2.76 -10.67
C SER A 44 17.56 -2.34 -9.87
N SER A 45 18.26 -3.25 -9.17
CA SER A 45 19.45 -2.89 -8.40
C SER A 45 20.67 -2.71 -9.31
N CYS A 46 21.48 -1.68 -9.03
CA CYS A 46 22.77 -1.49 -9.69
C CYS A 46 23.79 -2.57 -9.32
N ASP A 47 23.57 -3.33 -8.25
CA ASP A 47 24.40 -4.49 -7.90
C ASP A 47 24.31 -5.61 -8.95
N GLN A 48 23.28 -5.57 -9.81
CA GLN A 48 23.07 -6.51 -10.92
C GLN A 48 23.57 -5.94 -12.26
N CYS A 49 24.19 -4.75 -12.28
CA CYS A 49 24.67 -4.14 -13.51
C CYS A 49 26.03 -4.71 -13.95
N GLU A 50 26.13 -5.16 -15.20
CA GLU A 50 27.33 -5.84 -15.72
C GLU A 50 28.09 -5.06 -16.81
N VAL A 51 27.43 -4.15 -17.55
CA VAL A 51 27.98 -3.61 -18.81
C VAL A 51 28.31 -2.12 -18.74
N ASN A 52 27.41 -1.28 -18.24
CA ASN A 52 27.62 0.17 -18.14
C ASN A 52 26.89 0.73 -16.91
N CYS A 53 27.62 0.87 -15.82
CA CYS A 53 27.04 1.13 -14.49
C CYS A 53 27.32 2.55 -13.98
N ASP A 54 28.12 3.34 -14.68
CA ASP A 54 28.58 4.66 -14.24
C ASP A 54 27.43 5.65 -13.99
N SER A 55 26.33 5.50 -14.72
CA SER A 55 25.10 6.29 -14.58
C SER A 55 23.93 5.47 -14.03
N CYS A 56 24.19 4.33 -13.39
CA CYS A 56 23.14 3.45 -12.93
C CYS A 56 22.32 4.10 -11.82
N GLN A 57 20.99 3.99 -11.95
CA GLN A 57 20.01 4.50 -11.01
C GLN A 57 19.15 3.33 -10.55
N GLY A 58 19.56 2.71 -9.45
CA GLY A 58 18.99 1.45 -9.00
C GLY A 58 18.24 1.54 -7.69
N LEU A 59 17.32 0.59 -7.50
CA LEU A 59 16.62 0.37 -6.26
C LEU A 59 16.97 -1.01 -5.69
N ALA A 60 17.27 -1.01 -4.40
CA ALA A 60 17.52 -2.24 -3.66
C ALA A 60 16.24 -3.08 -3.55
N PHE A 61 16.41 -4.37 -3.29
CA PHE A 61 15.30 -5.25 -2.99
C PHE A 61 14.61 -4.86 -1.69
N VAL A 62 13.28 -4.82 -1.71
CA VAL A 62 12.43 -4.70 -0.53
C VAL A 62 11.40 -5.82 -0.56
N GLN A 63 11.19 -6.48 0.57
CA GLN A 63 10.20 -7.55 0.63
C GLN A 63 8.79 -6.97 0.43
N ALA A 64 8.12 -7.34 -0.67
CA ALA A 64 6.79 -6.82 -0.98
C ALA A 64 5.74 -7.16 0.08
N HIS A 65 5.79 -8.37 0.65
CA HIS A 65 4.88 -8.77 1.72
C HIS A 65 5.46 -8.48 3.11
N ASP A 66 4.78 -7.65 3.88
CA ASP A 66 5.01 -7.44 5.31
C ASP A 66 3.68 -7.61 6.05
N SER A 67 3.65 -8.51 7.04
CA SER A 67 2.46 -8.78 7.85
C SER A 67 2.21 -7.70 8.91
N SER A 68 3.23 -6.93 9.27
CA SER A 68 3.13 -5.84 10.25
C SER A 68 2.73 -4.50 9.62
N SER A 69 2.89 -4.36 8.31
CA SER A 69 2.51 -3.17 7.55
C SER A 69 1.00 -2.94 7.56
N THR A 70 0.62 -1.68 7.69
CA THR A 70 -0.77 -1.21 7.56
C THR A 70 -1.10 -0.67 6.16
N GLY A 71 -0.13 -0.63 5.23
CA GLY A 71 -0.35 -0.47 3.79
C GLY A 71 0.50 0.62 3.11
N TYR A 72 0.91 1.67 3.81
CA TYR A 72 1.84 2.68 3.25
C TYR A 72 3.09 2.78 4.09
N ASP A 73 4.03 1.88 3.81
CA ASP A 73 5.38 2.02 4.33
C ASP A 73 6.05 3.11 3.51
N GLN A 74 5.85 4.36 3.96
CA GLN A 74 6.41 5.52 3.31
C GLN A 74 7.93 5.40 3.24
N GLY A 75 8.50 5.79 2.11
CA GLY A 75 9.93 5.83 1.95
C GLY A 75 10.34 5.63 0.50
N SER A 76 11.49 6.19 0.18
CA SER A 76 12.15 6.04 -1.11
C SER A 76 12.22 4.57 -1.52
N GLY A 77 11.68 4.21 -2.68
CA GLY A 77 11.74 2.83 -3.18
C GLY A 77 10.97 1.79 -2.37
N GLN A 78 10.04 2.19 -1.49
CA GLN A 78 9.26 1.25 -0.69
C GLN A 78 7.98 0.81 -1.42
N TYR A 79 7.54 -0.42 -1.20
CA TYR A 79 6.22 -0.86 -1.66
C TYR A 79 5.09 -0.16 -0.89
N THR A 80 4.02 0.21 -1.60
CA THR A 80 2.71 0.40 -0.97
C THR A 80 2.03 -0.97 -0.89
N ARG A 81 1.88 -1.46 0.32
CA ARG A 81 1.39 -2.81 0.64
C ARG A 81 -0.12 -2.80 0.79
N ALA A 82 -0.71 -3.99 0.81
CA ALA A 82 -2.15 -4.12 1.05
C ALA A 82 -2.54 -3.51 2.42
N HIS A 83 -3.64 -2.76 2.45
CA HIS A 83 -4.14 -2.18 3.68
C HIS A 83 -4.61 -3.25 4.66
N ARG A 84 -3.98 -3.27 5.83
CA ARG A 84 -4.41 -4.07 6.99
C ARG A 84 -4.92 -3.20 8.13
N ASP A 85 -4.95 -1.89 7.94
CA ASP A 85 -5.52 -0.94 8.89
C ASP A 85 -7.04 -1.17 9.02
N SER A 86 -7.49 -1.50 10.23
CA SER A 86 -8.89 -1.82 10.49
C SER A 86 -9.83 -0.64 10.22
N ALA A 87 -9.39 0.60 10.42
CA ALA A 87 -10.22 1.78 10.16
C ALA A 87 -10.41 1.99 8.65
N VAL A 88 -9.34 1.86 7.85
CA VAL A 88 -9.42 1.93 6.38
C VAL A 88 -10.29 0.79 5.83
N VAL A 89 -10.10 -0.44 6.31
CA VAL A 89 -10.88 -1.59 5.83
C VAL A 89 -12.35 -1.47 6.24
N ASN A 90 -12.64 -0.99 7.45
CA ASN A 90 -14.03 -0.75 7.87
C ASN A 90 -14.68 0.39 7.09
N ALA A 91 -13.94 1.44 6.74
CA ALA A 91 -14.43 2.50 5.86
C ALA A 91 -14.76 1.95 4.46
N MET A 92 -13.89 1.11 3.88
CA MET A 92 -14.17 0.40 2.62
C MET A 92 -15.44 -0.43 2.68
N ARG A 93 -15.58 -1.24 3.75
CA ARG A 93 -16.73 -2.13 3.96
C ARG A 93 -18.03 -1.36 4.07
N SER A 94 -18.04 -0.30 4.86
CA SER A 94 -19.21 0.58 5.03
C SER A 94 -19.65 1.17 3.69
N TRP A 95 -18.70 1.66 2.88
CA TRP A 95 -18.99 2.19 1.55
C TRP A 95 -19.68 1.18 0.62
N VAL A 96 -19.27 -0.10 0.65
CA VAL A 96 -19.94 -1.16 -0.15
C VAL A 96 -21.14 -1.81 0.55
N GLY A 97 -21.64 -1.22 1.65
CA GLY A 97 -22.81 -1.70 2.37
C GLY A 97 -22.58 -2.94 3.24
N LEU A 98 -21.33 -3.25 3.57
CA LEU A 98 -20.97 -4.34 4.46
C LEU A 98 -20.80 -3.82 5.91
N GLY A 99 -21.16 -4.65 6.89
CA GLY A 99 -20.95 -4.33 8.31
C GLY A 99 -19.46 -4.27 8.68
N GLU A 100 -19.13 -3.61 9.78
CA GLU A 100 -17.75 -3.51 10.29
C GLU A 100 -17.15 -4.89 10.61
N MET A 101 -15.84 -5.05 10.37
CA MET A 101 -15.11 -6.18 10.93
C MET A 101 -14.88 -5.90 12.41
N GLN A 102 -15.30 -6.83 13.26
CA GLN A 102 -14.81 -6.88 14.62
C GLN A 102 -13.38 -7.45 14.59
N THR A 103 -12.46 -6.80 15.29
CA THR A 103 -11.15 -7.38 15.57
C THR A 103 -11.37 -8.62 16.42
N ALA A 104 -11.34 -9.80 15.79
CA ALA A 104 -11.18 -11.02 16.56
C ALA A 104 -9.81 -10.93 17.28
N PRO A 105 -9.73 -11.13 18.61
CA PRO A 105 -8.44 -11.37 19.22
C PRO A 105 -7.84 -12.58 18.52
N VAL A 106 -6.67 -12.40 17.91
CA VAL A 106 -5.87 -13.54 17.43
C VAL A 106 -5.51 -14.31 18.69
N SER A 107 -6.29 -15.33 19.03
CA SER A 107 -5.86 -16.31 20.02
C SER A 107 -4.66 -17.00 19.41
N ALA A 108 -3.48 -16.60 19.87
CA ALA A 108 -2.28 -17.40 19.69
C ALA A 108 -2.51 -18.69 20.49
N GLU A 109 -3.15 -19.68 19.86
CA GLU A 109 -3.12 -21.03 20.37
C GLU A 109 -1.75 -21.59 20.01
N VAL A 110 -0.81 -21.43 20.95
CA VAL A 110 0.40 -22.23 21.01
C VAL A 110 -0.07 -23.67 21.24
N VAL A 111 -0.14 -24.44 20.15
CA VAL A 111 -0.24 -25.89 20.26
C VAL A 111 1.20 -26.40 20.30
N VAL A 112 1.48 -27.01 21.46
CA VAL A 112 2.71 -27.61 21.97
C VAL A 112 3.47 -28.45 20.93
#